data_AF-A0A7Y5C6I4-F1
#
_entry.id   AF-A0A7Y5C6I4-F1
#
_cell.length_a   1.000
_cell.length_b   1.000
_cell.length_c   1.000
_cell.angle_alpha   90.00
_cell.angle_beta   90.00
_cell.angle_gamma   90.00
#
_symmetry.space_group_name_H-M   'P 1'
#
loop_
_entity.id
_entity.type
_entity.pdbx_description
1 polymer ?
#
loop_
_entity_poly.entity_id
_entity_poly.type
_entity_poly.pdbx_seq_one_letter_code
_entity_poly.pdbx_strand_id
1 'polypeptide(L)' 'MGCLRAIICIIFPPLAVIDYGCGSVLLVTILWLIGWLPGVIAALIICTRASD' A
#
# COMPACT_ATOMS: atom_id res chain seq x y z
N MET A 1 -8.29 -9.14 -7.09
CA MET A 1 -7.52 -8.98 -5.83
C MET A 1 -7.82 -10.14 -4.89
N GLY A 2 -6.88 -11.03 -4.62
CA GLY A 2 -7.08 -12.03 -3.57
C GLY A 2 -7.20 -11.34 -2.21
N CYS A 3 -8.21 -11.68 -1.41
CA CYS A 3 -8.48 -11.05 -0.11
C CYS A 3 -7.24 -11.03 0.82
N LEU A 4 -6.35 -12.02 0.67
CA LEU A 4 -5.05 -12.10 1.34
C LEU A 4 -4.14 -10.89 1.09
N ARG A 5 -4.10 -10.35 -0.15
CA ARG A 5 -3.26 -9.18 -0.47
C ARG A 5 -3.81 -7.90 0.18
N ALA A 6 -5.13 -7.74 0.24
CA ALA A 6 -5.77 -6.61 0.92
C ALA A 6 -5.52 -6.62 2.43
N ILE A 7 -5.54 -7.79 3.06
CA ILE A 7 -5.22 -7.95 4.49
C ILE A 7 -3.76 -7.57 4.77
N ILE A 8 -2.83 -7.96 3.89
CA ILE A 8 -1.42 -7.60 4.00
C ILE A 8 -1.20 -6.09 3.83
N CYS A 9 -1.94 -5.41 2.94
CA CYS A 9 -1.89 -3.95 2.79
C CYS A 9 -2.31 -3.18 4.06
N ILE A 10 -3.18 -3.75 4.89
CA ILE A 10 -3.67 -3.13 6.13
C ILE A 10 -2.70 -3.32 7.30
N ILE A 11 -2.08 -4.49 7.41
CA ILE A 11 -1.13 -4.82 8.49
C ILE A 11 0.27 -4.26 8.21
N PHE A 12 0.72 -4.33 6.95
CA PHE A 12 2.05 -3.89 6.54
C PHE A 12 1.98 -3.22 5.15
N PRO A 13 1.47 -1.97 5.09
CA PRO A 13 1.33 -1.23 3.84
C PRO A 13 2.63 -1.10 3.01
N PRO A 14 3.83 -0.88 3.58
CA PRO A 14 5.04 -0.74 2.75
C PRO A 14 5.50 -2.06 2.12
N LEU A 15 5.24 -3.21 2.76
CA LEU A 15 5.65 -4.52 2.24
C LEU A 15 4.76 -4.97 1.08
N ALA A 16 3.48 -4.59 1.11
CA ALA A 16 2.53 -4.90 0.05
C ALA A 16 2.79 -4.12 -1.24
N VAL A 17 3.45 -2.95 -1.13
CA VAL A 17 3.66 -2.03 -2.25
C VAL A 17 5.05 -2.18 -2.92
N ILE A 18 5.95 -3.00 -2.33
CA ILE A 18 7.28 -3.32 -2.89
C ILE A 18 7.19 -3.91 -4.31
N ASP A 19 6.19 -4.74 -4.56
CA ASP A 19 5.94 -5.35 -5.88
C ASP A 19 5.44 -4.35 -6.94
N TYR A 20 4.93 -3.18 -6.52
CA TYR A 20 4.27 -2.20 -7.39
C TYR A 20 5.15 -0.98 -7.74
N GLY A 21 6.37 -0.87 -7.18
CA GLY A 21 7.38 0.10 -7.57
C GLY A 21 7.94 0.98 -6.44
N CYS A 22 9.23 1.34 -6.57
CA CYS A 22 10.01 2.08 -5.56
C CYS A 22 9.38 3.43 -5.15
N GLY A 23 8.79 4.16 -6.10
CA GLY A 23 8.11 5.43 -5.82
C GLY A 23 6.89 5.30 -4.92
N SER A 24 6.10 4.24 -5.10
CA SER A 24 4.93 3.95 -4.24
C SER A 24 5.35 3.55 -2.83
N VAL A 25 6.46 2.81 -2.68
CA VAL A 25 7.00 2.43 -1.36
C VAL A 25 7.40 3.66 -0.57
N LEU A 26 8.10 4.61 -1.20
CA LEU A 26 8.50 5.88 -0.58
C LEU A 26 7.28 6.74 -0.20
N LEU A 27 6.28 6.83 -1.07
CA LEU A 27 5.05 7.59 -0.78
C LEU A 27 4.28 6.98 0.40
N VAL A 28 4.04 5.67 0.37
CA VAL A 28 3.31 4.95 1.41
C VAL A 28 4.06 4.96 2.74
N THR A 29 5.39 4.84 2.75
CA THR A 29 6.19 4.92 3.99
C THR A 29 6.15 6.31 4.62
N ILE A 30 6.23 7.39 3.82
CA ILE A 30 6.11 8.76 4.31
C ILE A 30 4.69 9.02 4.84
N LEU A 31 3.65 8.61 4.09
CA LEU A 31 2.26 8.75 4.54
C LEU A 31 2.02 7.95 5.82
N TRP A 32 2.51 6.71 5.91
CA TRP A 32 2.38 5.85 7.08
C TRP A 32 3.06 6.42 8.33
N LEU A 33 4.20 7.12 8.16
CA LEU A 33 4.90 7.83 9.25
C LEU A 33 4.15 9.07 9.73
N ILE A 34 3.48 9.80 8.83
CA ILE A 34 2.70 11.01 9.15
C ILE A 34 1.30 10.62 9.68
N GLY A 35 0.78 9.47 9.26
CA GLY A 35 -0.46 8.90 9.74
C GLY A 35 -0.66 7.49 9.19
N TRP A 36 -0.98 6.54 10.06
CA TRP A 36 -1.24 5.15 9.65
C TRP A 36 -2.32 5.09 8.55
N LEU A 37 -3.42 5.83 8.75
CA LEU A 37 -4.61 5.79 7.91
C LEU A 37 -4.35 6.22 6.44
N PRO A 38 -3.72 7.37 6.15
CA PRO A 38 -3.42 7.76 4.78
C PRO A 38 -2.46 6.77 4.06
N GLY A 39 -1.53 6.15 4.78
CA GLY A 39 -0.64 5.13 4.21
C GLY A 39 -1.38 3.87 3.72
N VAL A 40 -2.35 3.39 4.50
CA VAL A 40 -3.19 2.23 4.13
C VAL A 40 -4.10 2.55 2.94
N ILE A 41 -4.71 3.73 2.91
CA ILE A 41 -5.58 4.17 1.80
C ILE A 41 -4.77 4.27 0.50
N ALA A 42 -3.57 4.85 0.56
CA ALA A 42 -2.67 4.94 -0.59
C ALA A 42 -2.29 3.54 -1.11
N ALA A 43 -1.89 2.62 -0.23
CA ALA A 43 -1.55 1.25 -0.60
C ALA A 43 -2.75 0.51 -1.26
N LEU A 44 -3.96 0.67 -0.71
CA LEU A 44 -5.18 0.08 -1.29
C LEU A 44 -5.49 0.64 -2.68
N ILE A 45 -5.36 1.96 -2.87
CA ILE A 45 -5.57 2.62 -4.16
C ILE A 45 -4.56 2.13 -5.22
N ILE A 46 -3.28 2.04 -4.87
CA ILE A 46 -2.24 1.58 -5.80
C ILE A 46 -2.49 0.13 -6.22
N CYS A 47 -2.78 -0.75 -5.25
CA CYS A 47 -3.06 -2.15 -5.54
C CYS A 47 -4.32 -2.31 -6.40
N THR A 48 -5.37 -1.49 -6.23
CA THR A 48 -6.59 -1.60 -7.07
C THR A 48 -6.41 -1.04 -8.47
N ARG A 49 -5.54 -0.04 -8.66
CA ARG A 49 -5.22 0.52 -9.98
C ARG A 49 -4.34 -0.40 -10.81
N ALA A 50 -3.53 -1.24 -10.17
CA ALA A 50 -2.63 -2.18 -10.85
C ALA A 50 -3.29 -3.52 -11.23
N SER A 51 -4.54 -3.76 -10.82
CA SER A 51 -5.32 -4.97 -11.15
C SER A 51 -6.29 -4.75 -12.33
N ASP A 52 -6.28 -3.54 -12.91
CA ASP A 52 -6.92 -3.18 -14.18
C ASP A 52 -5.84 -3.25 -15.28
#